data_AF-A0A535K4J9-F1
#
_entry.id   AF-A0A535K4J9-F1
#
_cell.length_a   1.000
_cell.length_b   1.000
_cell.length_c   1.000
_cell.angle_alpha   90.00
_cell.angle_beta   90.00
_cell.angle_gamma   90.00
#
_symmetry.space_group_name_H-M   'P 1'
#
loop_
_entity.id
_entity.type
_entity.pdbx_description
1 polymer ?
#
loop_
_entity_poly.entity_id
_entity_poly.type
_entity_poly.pdbx_seq_one_letter_code
_entity_poly.pdbx_strand_id
1 'polypeptide(L)' 'MPDALALIANAAGKLTREGLRATGRGATALPGLVALTVDPNFIGALSAELAHGVACVSGTNGK' A
#
# COMPACT_ATOMS: atom_id res chain seq x y z
N MET A 1 -0.12 -2.88 -18.82
CA MET A 1 -0.87 -1.65 -18.50
C MET A 1 -1.11 -1.66 -17.00
N PRO A 2 -0.89 -0.56 -16.27
CA PRO A 2 -1.11 -0.56 -14.82
C PRO A 2 -2.57 -0.91 -14.54
N ASP A 3 -2.78 -1.82 -13.59
CA ASP A 3 -4.11 -2.21 -13.16
C ASP A 3 -4.83 -0.99 -12.59
N ALA A 4 -5.95 -0.61 -13.20
CA ALA A 4 -6.73 0.56 -12.79
C ALA A 4 -7.20 0.46 -11.34
N LEU A 5 -7.51 -0.76 -10.87
CA LEU A 5 -7.92 -0.99 -9.50
C LEU A 5 -6.76 -0.76 -8.53
N ALA A 6 -5.57 -1.24 -8.88
CA ALA A 6 -4.36 -1.00 -8.08
C ALA A 6 -4.00 0.49 -8.01
N LEU A 7 -4.21 1.26 -9.08
CA LEU A 7 -4.03 2.72 -9.05
C LEU A 7 -5.00 3.41 -8.08
N ILE A 8 -6.28 2.99 -8.09
CA ILE A 8 -7.29 3.52 -7.16
C ILE A 8 -6.96 3.14 -5.71
N ALA A 9 -6.57 1.88 -5.47
CA ALA A 9 -6.17 1.41 -4.14
C ALA A 9 -4.96 2.18 -3.58
N ASN A 10 -3.93 2.43 -4.41
CA ASN A 10 -2.78 3.24 -4.04
C ASN A 10 -3.18 4.69 -3.71
N ALA A 11 -4.05 5.29 -4.52
CA ALA A 11 -4.55 6.64 -4.27
C ALA A 11 -5.33 6.72 -2.94
N ALA A 12 -6.20 5.74 -2.66
CA ALA A 12 -6.94 5.66 -1.40
C ALA A 12 -6.02 5.53 -0.18
N GLY A 13 -4.98 4.69 -0.27
CA GLY A 13 -3.95 4.59 0.78
C GLY A 13 -3.22 5.91 1.00
N LYS A 14 -2.81 6.60 -0.06
CA LYS A 14 -2.15 7.92 0.03
C LYS A 14 -3.05 8.98 0.66
N LEU A 15 -4.33 9.06 0.26
CA LEU A 15 -5.30 9.97 0.87
C LEU A 15 -5.50 9.69 2.35
N THR A 16 -5.58 8.42 2.74
CA THR A 16 -5.65 8.00 4.15
C THR A 16 -4.45 8.50 4.94
N ARG A 17 -3.25 8.36 4.39
CA ARG A 17 -2.01 8.86 5.01
C ARG A 17 -2.06 10.38 5.22
N GLU A 18 -2.49 11.15 4.21
CA GLU A 18 -2.56 12.60 4.34
C GLU A 18 -3.63 13.04 5.35
N GLY A 19 -4.78 12.37 5.41
CA GLY A 19 -5.78 12.60 6.45
C GLY A 19 -5.27 12.30 7.86
N LEU A 20 -4.49 11.22 8.04
CA LEU A 20 -3.84 10.92 9.31
C LEU A 20 -2.86 12.01 9.71
N ARG A 21 -2.00 12.47 8.79
CA ARG A 21 -1.05 13.57 9.04
C ARG A 21 -1.75 14.86 9.42
N ALA A 22 -2.81 15.23 8.70
CA ALA A 22 -3.60 16.43 8.98
C ALA A 22 -4.28 16.39 10.37
N THR A 23 -4.57 15.19 10.89
CA THR A 23 -5.16 14.99 12.21
C THR A 23 -4.13 14.73 13.31
N GLY A 24 -2.82 14.86 13.02
CA GLY A 24 -1.74 14.61 13.98
C GLY A 24 -1.56 13.14 14.37
N ARG A 25 -2.10 12.20 13.58
CA ARG A 25 -2.06 10.76 13.83
C ARG A 25 -0.99 10.08 12.98
N GLY A 26 -0.33 9.07 13.54
CA GLY A 26 0.76 8.36 12.89
C GLY A 26 0.41 7.02 12.24
N ALA A 27 -0.79 6.47 12.45
CA ALA A 27 -1.16 5.07 12.17
C ALA A 27 -0.52 4.50 10.87
N THR A 28 0.58 3.76 11.03
CA THR A 28 1.49 3.43 9.91
C THR A 28 0.98 2.29 9.03
N ALA A 29 0.14 1.41 9.59
CA ALA A 29 -0.46 0.30 8.84
C ALA A 29 -1.76 0.68 8.12
N LEU A 30 -2.49 1.69 8.60
CA LEU A 30 -3.84 2.01 8.12
C LEU A 30 -3.90 2.35 6.61
N PRO A 31 -2.97 3.14 6.05
CA PRO A 31 -2.92 3.36 4.59
C PRO A 31 -2.84 2.07 3.77
N GLY A 32 -2.05 1.09 4.24
CA GLY A 32 -1.91 -0.21 3.58
C GLY A 32 -3.16 -1.07 3.72
N LEU A 33 -3.82 -1.05 4.89
CA LEU A 33 -5.09 -1.75 5.10
C LEU A 33 -6.21 -1.18 4.22
N VAL A 34 -6.27 0.14 4.03
CA VAL A 34 -7.23 0.76 3.12
C VAL A 34 -6.97 0.33 1.68
N ALA A 35 -5.72 0.36 1.21
CA ALA A 35 -5.38 -0.12 -0.14
C ALA A 35 -5.80 -1.59 -0.35
N LEU A 36 -5.50 -2.47 0.61
CA LEU A 36 -5.88 -3.89 0.57
C LEU A 36 -7.40 -4.13 0.69
N THR A 37 -8.14 -3.19 1.27
CA THR A 37 -9.61 -3.27 1.34
C THR A 37 -10.24 -2.90 0.00
N VAL A 38 -9.65 -1.95 -0.73
CA VAL A 38 -10.08 -1.56 -2.08
C VAL A 38 -9.68 -2.64 -3.10
N ASP A 39 -8.47 -3.15 -2.98
CA ASP A 39 -7.92 -4.19 -3.85
C ASP A 39 -7.20 -5.28 -3.01
N PRO A 40 -7.85 -6.43 -2.78
CA PRO A 40 -7.22 -7.54 -2.05
C PRO A 40 -5.96 -8.09 -2.71
N ASN A 41 -5.79 -7.89 -4.02
CA ASN A 41 -4.65 -8.36 -4.80
C ASN A 41 -3.58 -7.27 -5.00
N PHE A 42 -3.73 -6.11 -4.35
CA PHE A 42 -2.88 -4.93 -4.57
C PHE A 42 -1.38 -5.22 -4.48
N ILE A 43 -0.95 -6.02 -3.50
CA ILE A 43 0.47 -6.39 -3.34
C ILE A 43 0.96 -7.25 -4.51
N GLY A 44 0.11 -8.17 -4.99
CA GLY A 44 0.41 -8.98 -6.18
C GLY A 44 0.59 -8.09 -7.41
N ALA A 45 -0.38 -7.21 -7.68
CA ALA A 45 -0.33 -6.26 -8.78
C ALA A 45 0.92 -5.36 -8.73
N LEU A 46 1.26 -4.84 -7.54
CA LEU A 46 2.46 -4.02 -7.33
C LEU A 46 3.75 -4.81 -7.55
N SER A 47 3.80 -6.05 -7.04
CA SER A 47 5.00 -6.90 -7.13
C SER A 47 5.26 -7.44 -8.55
N ALA A 48 4.21 -7.55 -9.37
CA ALA A 48 4.32 -8.02 -10.75
C ALA A 48 5.12 -7.07 -11.66
N GLU A 49 5.26 -5.80 -11.26
CA GLU A 49 6.07 -4.81 -11.99
C GLU A 49 7.58 -4.94 -11.71
N LEU A 50 7.97 -5.77 -10.73
CA LEU A 50 9.38 -5.94 -10.35
C LEU A 50 10.10 -6.82 -11.38
N ALA A 51 11.17 -6.29 -11.99
CA ALA A 51 11.80 -6.90 -13.16
C ALA A 51 12.58 -8.21 -12.91
N HIS A 52 12.98 -8.54 -11.68
CA HIS A 52 13.82 -9.70 -11.34
C HIS A 52 13.53 -10.25 -9.93
N GLY A 53 14.15 -11.36 -9.49
CA GLY A 53 13.92 -12.01 -8.20
C GLY A 53 14.11 -11.09 -6.99
N VAL A 54 13.01 -10.53 -6.47
CA VAL A 54 13.01 -9.61 -5.32
C VAL A 54 12.53 -10.35 -4.07
N ALA A 55 13.22 -10.12 -2.95
CA ALA A 55 12.73 -10.48 -1.62
C ALA A 55 12.14 -9.23 -0.96
N CYS A 56 10.85 -9.28 -0.61
CA CYS A 56 10.20 -8.24 0.18
C CYS A 56 10.32 -8.57 1.68
N VAL A 57 10.99 -7.71 2.44
CA VAL A 57 11.13 -7.84 3.90
C VAL A 57 10.34 -6.71 4.57
N SER A 58 9.32 -7.05 5.37
CA SER A 58 8.38 -6.06 5.92
C SER A 58 7.85 -6.43 7.31
N GLY A 59 7.67 -5.43 8.16
CA GLY A 59 7.23 -5.52 9.56
C GLY A 59 7.86 -4.46 10.45
N THR A 60 7.49 -4.41 11.73
CA THR A 60 7.82 -3.28 12.61
C THR A 60 9.22 -3.40 13.25
N ASN A 61 9.41 -4.43 14.07
CA ASN A 61 10.67 -4.87 14.72
C ASN A 61 11.52 -5.84 13.87
N GLY A 62 12.85 -5.83 13.91
CA GLY A 62 13.68 -7.05 13.78
C GLY A 62 13.67 -7.85 12.48
N LYS A 63 13.31 -7.23 11.35
CA LYS A 63 13.53 -7.75 10.00
C LYS A 63 13.95 -6.61 9.09
#